data_AF-A0A494YQZ6-F1
#
_entry.id   AF-A0A494YQZ6-F1
#
_cell.length_a   1.000
_cell.length_b   1.000
_cell.length_c   1.000
_cell.angle_alpha   90.00
_cell.angle_beta   90.00
_cell.angle_gamma   90.00
#
_symmetry.space_group_name_H-M   'P 1'
#
loop_
_entity.id
_entity.type
_entity.pdbx_description
1 polymer ?
#
loop_
_entity_poly.entity_id
_entity_poly.type
_entity_poly.pdbx_seq_one_letter_code
_entity_poly.pdbx_strand_id
1 'polypeptide(L)' 'MAQMVRVNTRISSTVNDWLDKQSKETGTPKSTIVMLAIENYYQQKEAMKSMSNMGAIMEKLEMIEKQLPSGK' A
#
# COMPACT_ATOMS: atom_id res chain seq x y z
N MET A 1 -6.23 14.54 13.80
CA MET A 1 -5.12 14.63 12.82
C MET A 1 -4.07 13.63 13.25
N ALA A 2 -3.61 12.73 12.37
CA ALA A 2 -2.58 11.76 12.73
C ALA A 2 -1.28 12.50 13.12
N GLN A 3 -0.52 11.94 14.06
CA GLN A 3 0.75 12.51 14.49
C GLN A 3 1.81 12.29 13.41
N MET A 4 2.40 13.38 12.90
CA MET A 4 3.46 13.31 11.89
C MET A 4 4.79 12.92 12.53
N VAL A 5 5.51 11.97 11.91
CA VAL A 5 6.81 11.49 12.39
C VAL A 5 7.87 11.73 11.31
N ARG A 6 9.07 12.16 11.73
CA ARG A 6 10.21 12.36 10.82
C ARG A 6 10.87 11.03 10.48
N VAL A 7 11.09 10.77 9.19
CA VAL A 7 11.85 9.62 8.70
C VAL A 7 13.18 10.11 8.13
N ASN A 8 14.30 9.63 8.66
CA ASN A 8 15.63 9.89 8.12
C ASN A 8 16.10 8.63 7.38
N THR A 9 16.18 8.70 6.05
CA THR A 9 16.60 7.57 5.21
C THR A 9 17.61 8.02 4.15
N ARG A 10 18.35 7.05 3.59
CA ARG A 10 19.26 7.26 2.47
C ARG A 10 18.58 6.78 1.19
N ILE A 11 18.77 7.51 0.11
CA ILE A 11 18.35 7.14 -1.24
C ILE A 11 19.56 7.18 -2.16
N SER A 12 19.48 6.51 -3.30
CA SER A 12 20.54 6.61 -4.32
C SER A 12 20.60 8.02 -4.91
N SER A 13 21.78 8.40 -5.43
CA SER A 13 21.96 9.67 -6.14
C SER A 13 20.95 9.83 -7.27
N THR A 14 20.77 8.77 -8.08
CA THR A 14 19.80 8.75 -9.19
C THR A 14 18.37 9.06 -8.75
N VAL A 15 17.92 8.51 -7.61
CA VAL A 15 16.57 8.79 -7.09
C VAL A 15 16.48 10.23 -6.56
N ASN A 16 17.54 10.74 -5.93
CA ASN A 16 17.56 12.14 -5.50
C ASN A 16 17.49 13.10 -6.71
N ASP A 17 18.24 12.83 -7.77
CA ASP A 17 18.25 13.64 -8.99
C ASP A 17 16.88 13.63 -9.67
N TRP A 18 16.22 12.47 -9.68
CA TRP A 18 14.84 12.35 -10.14
C TRP A 18 13.87 13.17 -9.27
N LEU A 19 13.99 13.12 -7.94
CA LEU A 19 13.18 13.94 -7.03
C LEU A 19 13.40 15.44 -7.25
N ASP A 20 14.63 15.87 -7.50
CA ASP A 20 14.96 17.26 -7.86
C ASP A 20 14.21 17.69 -9.12
N LYS A 21 14.25 16.86 -10.16
CA LYS A 21 13.56 17.14 -11.42
C LYS A 21 12.06 17.22 -11.21
N GLN A 22 11.46 16.22 -10.56
CA GLN A 22 10.02 16.20 -10.30
C GLN A 22 9.55 17.38 -9.46
N SER A 23 10.32 17.76 -8.45
CA SER A 23 9.98 18.91 -7.61
C SER A 23 9.97 20.22 -8.42
N LYS A 24 10.95 20.41 -9.31
CA LYS A 24 11.02 21.58 -10.21
C LYS A 24 9.89 21.61 -11.23
N GLU A 25 9.55 20.47 -11.82
CA GLU A 25 8.52 20.37 -12.86
C GLU A 25 7.10 20.57 -12.30
N THR A 26 6.83 20.06 -11.10
CA THR A 26 5.48 20.05 -10.52
C THR A 26 5.24 21.17 -9.51
N GLY A 27 6.29 21.87 -9.07
CA GLY A 27 6.24 22.80 -7.94
C GLY A 27 5.99 22.12 -6.59
N THR A 28 5.99 20.79 -6.52
CA THR A 28 5.72 20.03 -5.30
C THR A 28 7.03 19.78 -4.54
N PRO A 29 7.08 20.02 -3.21
CA PRO A 29 8.29 19.73 -2.43
C PRO A 29 8.68 18.25 -2.48
N LYS A 30 9.99 17.96 -2.51
CA LYS A 30 10.51 16.58 -2.47
C LYS A 30 9.92 15.75 -1.32
N SER A 31 9.79 16.34 -0.14
CA SER A 31 9.23 15.67 1.04
C SER A 31 7.79 15.20 0.82
N THR A 32 6.99 15.99 0.11
CA THR A 32 5.62 15.63 -0.26
C THR A 32 5.61 14.48 -1.26
N ILE A 33 6.51 14.48 -2.25
CA ILE A 33 6.64 13.38 -3.21
C ILE A 33 7.02 12.08 -2.49
N VAL A 34 7.99 12.14 -1.57
CA VAL A 34 8.40 10.98 -0.76
C VAL A 34 7.26 10.48 0.12
N MET A 35 6.53 11.39 0.78
CA MET A 35 5.35 11.04 1.59
C MET A 35 4.32 10.30 0.74
N LEU A 36 3.95 10.83 -0.42
CA LEU A 36 2.98 10.20 -1.32
C LEU A 36 3.45 8.83 -1.81
N ALA A 37 4.73 8.69 -2.15
CA ALA A 37 5.29 7.41 -2.58
C ALA A 37 5.20 6.34 -1.48
N ILE A 38 5.51 6.70 -0.23
CA ILE A 38 5.41 5.79 0.92
C ILE A 38 3.95 5.41 1.18
N GLU A 39 3.03 6.38 1.16
CA GLU A 39 1.61 6.09 1.43
C GLU A 39 0.98 5.22 0.33
N ASN A 40 1.31 5.48 -0.94
CA ASN A 40 0.86 4.64 -2.04
C ASN A 40 1.40 3.21 -1.91
N TYR A 41 2.67 3.05 -1.53
CA TYR A 41 3.25 1.73 -1.30
C TYR A 41 2.59 1.01 -0.11
N TYR A 42 2.34 1.73 0.99
CA TYR A 42 1.64 1.19 2.15
C TYR A 42 0.22 0.73 1.79
N GLN A 43 -0.55 1.57 1.11
CA GLN A 43 -1.91 1.24 0.66
C GLN A 43 -1.92 0.02 -0.27
N GLN A 44 -0.97 -0.07 -1.21
CA GLN A 44 -0.84 -1.24 -2.08
C GLN A 44 -0.59 -2.52 -1.27
N LYS A 45 0.26 -2.48 -0.24
CA LYS A 45 0.53 -3.64 0.62
C LYS A 45 -0.67 -4.05 1.47
N GLU A 46 -1.38 -3.10 2.06
CA GLU A 46 -2.58 -3.39 2.84
C GLU A 46 -3.73 -3.92 1.97
N ALA A 47 -3.86 -3.41 0.74
CA ALA A 47 -4.81 -3.94 -0.24
C ALA A 47 -4.48 -5.40 -0.59
N MET A 48 -3.22 -5.72 -0.89
CA MET A 48 -2.79 -7.10 -1.17
C MET A 48 -3.07 -8.06 0.00
N LYS A 49 -2.82 -7.62 1.24
CA LYS A 49 -3.11 -8.40 2.46
C LYS A 49 -4.61 -8.63 2.64
N SER A 50 -5.43 -7.63 2.33
CA SER A 50 -6.88 -7.74 2.40
C SER A 50 -7.40 -8.72 1.34
N MET A 51 -6.84 -8.71 0.13
CA MET A 51 -7.18 -9.65 -0.93
C MET A 51 -6.80 -11.10 -0.59
N SER A 52 -5.61 -11.34 -0.03
CA SER A 52 -5.22 -12.69 0.39
C SER A 52 -6.11 -13.23 1.51
N ASN A 53 -6.49 -12.37 2.47
CA ASN A 53 -7.45 -12.72 3.51
C ASN A 53 -8.85 -13.01 2.94
N MET A 54 -9.29 -12.26 1.93
CA MET A 54 -10.55 -12.50 1.25
C MET A 54 -10.57 -13.86 0.55
N GLY A 55 -9.49 -14.22 -0.15
CA GLY A 55 -9.35 -15.55 -0.77
C GLY A 55 -9.48 -16.68 0.27
N ALA A 56 -8.80 -16.55 1.40
CA ALA A 56 -8.88 -17.53 2.48
C ALA A 56 -10.28 -17.60 3.14
N ILE A 57 -11.02 -16.49 3.19
CA ILE A 57 -12.41 -16.47 3.67
C ILE A 57 -13.33 -17.16 2.66
N MET A 58 -13.16 -16.89 1.36
CA MET A 58 -13.94 -17.51 0.29
C MET A 58 -13.78 -19.03 0.29
N GLU A 59 -12.55 -19.53 0.39
CA GLU A 59 -12.27 -20.98 0.49
C GLU A 59 -12.96 -21.62 1.71
N LYS A 60 -12.92 -20.94 2.87
CA LYS A 60 -13.61 -21.43 4.08
C LYS A 60 -15.13 -21.44 3.90
N LEU A 61 -15.70 -20.43 3.24
CA LEU A 61 -17.13 -20.39 2.94
C LEU A 61 -17.54 -21.52 2.00
N GLU A 62 -16.77 -21.78 0.94
CA GLU A 62 -17.02 -22.91 0.03
C GLU A 62 -16.93 -24.27 0.75
N MET A 63 -16.00 -24.43 1.68
CA MET A 63 -15.90 -25.66 2.49
C MET A 63 -17.12 -25.82 3.41
N ILE A 64 -17.60 -24.73 4.02
CA ILE A 64 -18.80 -24.75 4.87
C ILE A 64 -20.04 -25.08 4.04
N GLU A 65 -20.21 -24.48 2.86
CA GLU A 65 -21.31 -24.79 1.94
C GLU A 65 -21.31 -26.26 1.50
N LYS A 66 -20.13 -26.85 1.24
CA LYS A 66 -20.00 -28.27 0.88
C LYS A 66 -20.30 -29.22 2.05
N GLN A 67 -20.11 -28.77 3.30
CA GLN A 67 -20.35 -29.59 4.50
C GLN A 67 -21.75 -29.41 5.07
N LEU A 68 -22.49 -28.38 4.68
CA LEU A 68 -23.92 -28.27 4.97
C LEU A 68 -24.65 -29.29 4.09
N PRO A 69 -25.28 -30.34 4.67
CA PRO A 69 -26.18 -31.16 3.90
C PRO A 69 -27.29 -30.24 3.40
N SER A 70 -27.42 -30.10 2.08
CA SER A 70 -28.54 -29.41 1.46
C SER A 70 -29.82 -30.04 2.00
N GLY A 71 -30.47 -29.31 2.92
CA GLY A 71 -31.71 -29.72 3.54
C GLY A 71 -32.73 -30.02 2.45
N LYS A 72 -33.11 -31.29 2.35
CA LYS A 72 -34.41 -31.68 1.78
C LYS A 72 -35.52 -31.26 2.72
#